data_AF-A0A951AVV6-F1
#
_entry.id   AF-A0A951AVV6-F1
#
_cell.length_a   1.000
_cell.length_b   1.000
_cell.length_c   1.000
_cell.angle_alpha   90.00
_cell.angle_beta   90.00
_cell.angle_gamma   90.00
#
_symmetry.space_group_name_H-M   'P 1'
#
loop_
_entity.id
_entity.type
_entity.pdbx_description
1 polymer ?
#
loop_
_entity_poly.entity_id
_entity_poly.type
_entity_poly.pdbx_seq_one_letter_code
_entity_poly.pdbx_strand_id
1 'polypeptide(L)'
;MTTRLLAAATLAALTALSAGRAFAEVPVDPDPIWTLQIENDALNGTDRYYSSGIRLGWTSPTDQNVPDAVSRLGRFLFQDGRQRVSIDLAQTFFTPYNTQDNPPDPRDRPYAGVLLLNTALIQDTETTRSVFGASFGLVGPGAGGEEIQNGFHDLIGDTRAQGWGYQIHNQPLIQFLAERTWRFPLGELGGVEFDTLPSATGSVGLYRDYAQLGLQFRLGQGLQSDFGPARIRPGLSGSDAYTQTEPFVWYLFAGADGQAVGYDVTLNGNLFSSSRHVAPQPWQAEFQGGVAMMAWGWRLSFTHVIRTQEFFHQRGGYFNFDSLAVSAKF
;
A
#
# COMPACT_ATOMS: atom_id res chain seq x y z
N MET A 1 -19.90 8.54 -10.59
CA MET A 1 -20.93 7.87 -9.74
C MET A 1 -20.85 6.34 -9.86
N THR A 2 -20.80 5.79 -11.08
CA THR A 2 -20.64 4.35 -11.36
C THR A 2 -19.40 3.72 -10.70
N THR A 3 -18.24 4.36 -10.72
CA THR A 3 -17.01 3.79 -10.13
C THR A 3 -16.98 3.84 -8.60
N ARG A 4 -17.59 4.86 -7.98
CA ARG A 4 -17.80 4.88 -6.52
C ARG A 4 -18.73 3.75 -6.08
N LEU A 5 -19.75 3.45 -6.88
CA LEU A 5 -20.62 2.31 -6.65
C LEU A 5 -19.88 0.98 -6.84
N LEU A 6 -18.95 0.87 -7.80
CA LEU A 6 -18.10 -0.31 -7.97
C LEU A 6 -17.17 -0.52 -6.77
N ALA A 7 -16.47 0.51 -6.29
CA ALA A 7 -15.61 0.39 -5.12
C ALA A 7 -16.39 -0.01 -3.85
N ALA A 8 -17.57 0.60 -3.64
CA ALA A 8 -18.47 0.22 -2.55
C ALA A 8 -19.04 -1.20 -2.73
N ALA A 9 -19.32 -1.63 -3.96
CA ALA A 9 -19.77 -2.98 -4.26
C ALA A 9 -18.65 -4.01 -4.07
N THR A 10 -17.40 -3.69 -4.39
CA THR A 10 -16.23 -4.53 -4.10
C THR A 10 -16.03 -4.68 -2.60
N LEU A 11 -16.19 -3.60 -1.83
CA LEU A 11 -16.16 -3.65 -0.37
C LEU A 11 -17.23 -4.62 0.18
N ALA A 12 -18.44 -4.60 -0.39
CA ALA A 12 -19.51 -5.52 -0.03
C ALA A 12 -19.28 -6.95 -0.56
N ALA A 13 -18.69 -7.14 -1.74
CA ALA A 13 -18.43 -8.46 -2.32
C ALA A 13 -17.31 -9.20 -1.60
N LEU A 14 -16.29 -8.47 -1.11
CA LEU A 14 -15.22 -9.00 -0.27
C LEU A 14 -15.74 -9.59 1.05
N THR A 15 -16.89 -9.11 1.54
CA THR A 15 -17.57 -9.67 2.71
C THR A 15 -18.43 -10.90 2.41
N ALA A 16 -18.75 -11.18 1.14
CA ALA A 16 -19.71 -12.23 0.75
C ALA A 16 -19.07 -13.55 0.30
N LEU A 17 -17.77 -13.56 -0.03
CA LEU A 17 -17.03 -14.77 -0.45
C LEU A 17 -16.44 -15.49 0.76
N SER A 18 -17.27 -16.24 1.47
CA SER A 18 -16.83 -16.96 2.66
C SER A 18 -17.47 -18.36 2.74
N ALA A 19 -16.88 -19.34 2.06
CA ALA A 19 -17.22 -20.75 2.26
C ALA A 19 -16.39 -21.28 3.45
N GLY A 20 -17.07 -21.60 4.55
CA GLY A 20 -16.44 -22.05 5.79
C GLY A 20 -15.77 -23.41 5.63
N ARG A 21 -14.49 -23.48 5.99
CA ARG A 21 -13.81 -24.70 6.42
C ARG A 21 -13.15 -24.40 7.75
N ALA A 22 -13.17 -25.38 8.67
CA ALA A 22 -12.32 -25.32 9.84
C ALA A 22 -10.87 -25.42 9.38
N PHE A 23 -10.09 -24.37 9.61
CA PHE A 23 -8.66 -24.32 9.29
C PHE A 23 -7.85 -24.66 10.53
N ALA A 24 -6.64 -25.20 10.33
CA ALA A 24 -5.69 -25.31 11.44
C ALA A 24 -5.25 -23.90 11.87
N GLU A 25 -4.81 -23.79 13.12
CA GLU A 25 -4.72 -22.51 13.83
C GLU A 25 -3.40 -21.80 13.50
N VAL A 26 -3.47 -20.56 13.01
CA VAL A 26 -2.26 -19.75 12.77
C VAL A 26 -1.51 -19.58 14.10
N PRO A 27 -0.18 -19.80 14.13
CA PRO A 27 0.58 -19.72 15.37
C PRO A 27 0.40 -18.36 16.05
N VAL A 28 0.27 -18.40 17.38
CA VAL A 28 0.28 -17.20 18.20
C VAL A 28 1.69 -16.63 18.20
N ASP A 29 1.80 -15.35 17.86
CA ASP A 29 3.05 -14.61 17.88
C ASP A 29 2.96 -13.57 19.01
N PRO A 30 3.77 -13.67 20.07
CA PRO A 30 3.66 -12.81 21.23
C PRO A 30 4.30 -11.43 21.03
N ASP A 31 5.06 -11.23 19.95
CA ASP A 31 5.88 -10.04 19.77
C ASP A 31 5.21 -9.04 18.82
N PRO A 32 5.25 -7.73 19.13
CA PRO A 32 4.83 -6.70 18.19
C PRO A 32 5.84 -6.56 17.06
N ILE A 33 5.41 -5.95 15.95
CA ILE A 33 6.24 -5.69 14.79
C ILE A 33 6.34 -4.19 14.57
N TRP A 34 7.56 -3.68 14.50
CA TRP A 34 7.84 -2.32 14.04
C TRP A 34 8.34 -2.36 12.60
N THR A 35 7.82 -1.49 11.73
CA THR A 35 8.22 -1.43 10.32
C THR A 35 8.60 -0.01 9.93
N LEU A 36 9.78 0.16 9.34
CA LEU A 36 10.15 1.35 8.59
C LEU A 36 10.14 1.00 7.10
N GLN A 37 9.48 1.81 6.30
CA GLN A 37 9.39 1.64 4.86
C GLN A 37 9.66 2.97 4.15
N ILE A 38 10.46 2.89 3.09
CA ILE A 38 10.81 4.00 2.22
C ILE A 38 10.59 3.56 0.78
N GLU A 39 9.87 4.38 0.03
CA GLU A 39 9.66 4.23 -1.40
C GLU A 39 10.20 5.45 -2.12
N ASN A 40 10.90 5.27 -3.24
CA ASN A 40 11.51 6.39 -3.96
C ASN A 40 11.73 6.06 -5.45
N ASP A 41 11.55 7.03 -6.33
CA ASP A 41 11.80 6.92 -7.77
C ASP A 41 13.22 7.34 -8.19
N ALA A 42 13.98 8.00 -7.31
CA ALA A 42 15.35 8.45 -7.55
C ALA A 42 16.35 7.32 -7.83
N LEU A 43 16.12 6.11 -7.33
CA LEU A 43 16.92 4.93 -7.71
C LEU A 43 16.85 4.62 -9.21
N ASN A 44 15.86 5.19 -9.90
CA ASN A 44 15.65 5.07 -11.33
C ASN A 44 15.96 6.36 -12.10
N GLY A 45 16.56 7.36 -11.43
CA GLY A 45 17.00 8.61 -12.04
C GLY A 45 15.88 9.61 -12.34
N THR A 46 14.76 9.54 -11.61
CA THR A 46 13.65 10.49 -11.74
C THR A 46 13.28 11.13 -10.40
N ASP A 47 12.49 12.20 -10.45
CA ASP A 47 11.83 12.84 -9.30
C ASP A 47 10.45 13.34 -9.76
N ARG A 48 9.61 12.41 -10.24
CA ARG A 48 8.34 12.73 -10.89
C ARG A 48 7.24 11.77 -10.48
N TYR A 49 6.01 12.23 -10.62
CA TYR A 49 4.82 11.41 -10.39
C TYR A 49 4.68 10.99 -8.93
N TYR A 50 4.98 9.75 -8.58
CA TYR A 50 5.07 9.34 -7.18
C TYR A 50 6.54 9.43 -6.78
N SER A 51 6.96 10.59 -6.28
CA SER A 51 8.38 10.88 -6.04
C SER A 51 8.92 10.10 -4.85
N SER A 52 8.18 10.09 -3.74
CA SER A 52 8.64 9.43 -2.53
C SER A 52 7.51 9.08 -1.57
N GLY A 53 7.74 8.07 -0.75
CA GLY A 53 6.90 7.65 0.35
C GLY A 53 7.73 7.22 1.56
N ILE A 54 7.32 7.65 2.76
CA ILE A 54 7.91 7.18 4.01
C ILE A 54 6.80 6.72 4.95
N ARG A 55 7.04 5.60 5.64
CA ARG A 55 6.07 5.00 6.54
C ARG A 55 6.76 4.41 7.76
N LEU A 56 6.21 4.71 8.94
CA LEU A 56 6.56 4.08 10.21
C LEU A 56 5.31 3.40 10.78
N GLY A 57 5.39 2.09 10.97
CA GLY A 57 4.28 1.27 11.41
C GLY A 57 4.58 0.43 12.65
N TRP A 58 3.51 0.14 13.39
CA TRP A 58 3.46 -0.79 14.50
C TRP A 58 2.32 -1.79 14.25
N THR A 59 2.56 -3.07 14.50
CA THR A 59 1.54 -4.13 14.49
C THR A 59 1.57 -4.89 15.81
N SER A 60 0.40 -5.15 16.38
CA SER A 60 0.26 -5.85 17.65
C SER A 60 0.70 -7.32 17.57
N PRO A 61 0.99 -7.94 18.73
CA PRO A 61 0.99 -9.40 18.84
C PRO A 61 -0.35 -10.01 18.41
N THR A 62 -0.33 -11.30 18.12
CA THR A 62 -1.53 -12.07 17.76
C THR A 62 -2.54 -12.09 18.91
N ASP A 63 -3.79 -11.71 18.60
CA ASP A 63 -4.95 -11.68 19.50
C ASP A 63 -4.76 -10.83 20.77
N GLN A 64 -3.78 -9.91 20.75
CA GLN A 64 -3.54 -8.94 21.82
C GLN A 64 -3.85 -7.53 21.33
N ASN A 65 -4.32 -6.67 22.24
CA ASN A 65 -4.65 -5.27 21.97
C ASN A 65 -5.70 -5.06 20.86
N VAL A 66 -6.49 -6.09 20.53
CA VAL A 66 -7.61 -5.99 19.59
C VAL A 66 -8.88 -5.64 20.38
N PRO A 67 -9.47 -4.44 20.21
CA PRO A 67 -10.70 -4.10 20.93
C PRO A 67 -11.84 -5.05 20.56
N ASP A 68 -12.64 -5.49 21.54
CA ASP A 68 -13.72 -6.46 21.33
C ASP A 68 -14.67 -6.11 20.19
N ALA A 69 -15.02 -4.82 20.05
CA ALA A 69 -15.90 -4.36 18.98
C ALA A 69 -15.26 -4.55 17.59
N VAL A 70 -13.95 -4.26 17.47
CA VAL A 70 -13.17 -4.45 16.25
C VAL A 70 -13.00 -5.95 15.97
N SER A 71 -12.72 -6.74 17.02
CA SER A 71 -12.60 -8.20 16.91
C SER A 71 -13.89 -8.83 16.38
N ARG A 72 -15.05 -8.47 16.97
CA ARG A 72 -16.37 -8.93 16.51
C ARG A 72 -16.69 -8.49 15.09
N LEU A 73 -16.35 -7.26 14.71
CA LEU A 73 -16.51 -6.78 13.34
C LEU A 73 -15.68 -7.62 12.37
N GLY A 74 -14.40 -7.87 12.68
CA GLY A 74 -13.55 -8.74 11.86
C GLY A 74 -14.13 -10.13 11.69
N ARG A 75 -14.58 -10.75 12.78
CA ARG A 75 -15.20 -12.09 12.72
C ARG A 75 -16.50 -12.12 11.93
N PHE A 76 -17.30 -11.06 12.03
CA PHE A 76 -18.50 -10.91 11.23
C PHE A 76 -18.20 -10.76 9.73
N LEU A 77 -17.19 -9.95 9.37
CA LEU A 77 -16.85 -9.69 7.97
C LEU A 77 -16.06 -10.82 7.31
N PHE A 78 -15.21 -11.51 8.07
CA PHE A 78 -14.16 -12.38 7.53
C PHE A 78 -14.14 -13.80 8.11
N GLN A 79 -15.07 -14.15 9.01
CA GLN A 79 -15.13 -15.41 9.79
C GLN A 79 -14.07 -15.49 10.89
N ASP A 80 -13.84 -16.66 11.48
CA ASP A 80 -12.81 -16.81 12.52
C ASP A 80 -11.39 -16.82 11.93
N GLY A 81 -10.44 -16.27 12.70
CA GLY A 81 -9.03 -16.19 12.35
C GLY A 81 -8.24 -15.44 13.43
N ARG A 82 -6.91 -15.49 13.34
CA ARG A 82 -6.00 -14.76 14.24
C ARG A 82 -5.97 -13.29 13.89
N GLN A 83 -6.11 -12.42 14.89
CA GLN A 83 -6.25 -10.99 14.66
C GLN A 83 -5.02 -10.22 15.15
N ARG A 84 -4.68 -9.16 14.42
CA ARG A 84 -3.71 -8.14 14.83
C ARG A 84 -4.26 -6.76 14.49
N VAL A 85 -3.89 -5.76 15.27
CA VAL A 85 -4.13 -4.35 14.94
C VAL A 85 -2.82 -3.74 14.46
N SER A 86 -2.87 -3.01 13.36
CA SER A 86 -1.76 -2.18 12.89
C SER A 86 -2.10 -0.70 12.97
N ILE A 87 -1.10 0.11 13.28
CA ILE A 87 -1.16 1.57 13.25
C ILE A 87 0.09 2.05 12.54
N ASP A 88 -0.04 2.92 11.54
CA ASP A 88 1.12 3.53 10.90
C ASP A 88 0.89 4.99 10.52
N LEU A 89 1.97 5.75 10.49
CA LEU A 89 2.01 7.08 9.93
C LEU A 89 2.75 7.01 8.60
N ALA A 90 2.08 7.42 7.53
CA ALA A 90 2.61 7.40 6.18
C ALA A 90 2.52 8.78 5.55
N GLN A 91 3.56 9.16 4.82
CA GLN A 91 3.61 10.39 4.06
C GLN A 91 4.07 10.09 2.64
N THR A 92 3.35 10.62 1.65
CA THR A 92 3.67 10.44 0.23
C THR A 92 3.70 11.78 -0.50
N PHE A 93 4.56 11.85 -1.52
CA PHE A 93 4.82 13.07 -2.27
C PHE A 93 4.63 12.83 -3.76
N PHE A 94 3.97 13.78 -4.41
CA PHE A 94 3.70 13.74 -5.83
C PHE A 94 4.17 15.02 -6.50
N THR A 95 4.85 14.87 -7.63
CA THR A 95 5.45 15.98 -8.39
C THR A 95 5.12 15.89 -9.88
N PRO A 96 5.02 17.02 -10.60
CA PRO A 96 4.94 17.04 -12.07
C PRO A 96 6.18 16.43 -12.72
N TYR A 97 6.14 16.21 -14.04
CA TYR A 97 7.28 15.71 -14.81
C TYR A 97 8.52 16.61 -14.73
N ASN A 98 8.32 17.92 -14.72
CA ASN A 98 9.40 18.90 -14.60
C ASN A 98 9.26 19.69 -13.30
N THR A 99 10.15 19.42 -12.34
CA THR A 99 10.11 20.04 -11.02
C THR A 99 10.60 21.49 -11.00
N GLN A 100 11.21 21.95 -12.10
CA GLN A 100 11.78 23.30 -12.22
C GLN A 100 10.80 24.32 -12.82
N ASP A 101 9.65 23.89 -13.32
CA ASP A 101 8.62 24.80 -13.85
C ASP A 101 7.85 25.51 -12.72
N ASN A 102 7.77 26.84 -12.81
CA ASN A 102 7.06 27.69 -11.87
C ASN A 102 6.39 28.88 -12.63
N PRO A 103 5.07 28.82 -12.93
CA PRO A 103 4.12 27.77 -12.55
C PRO A 103 4.33 26.44 -13.31
N PRO A 104 4.01 25.28 -12.69
CA PRO A 104 4.02 23.98 -13.38
C PRO A 104 3.02 23.89 -14.55
N ASP A 105 3.28 23.03 -15.55
CA ASP A 105 2.35 22.75 -16.67
C ASP A 105 0.97 22.34 -16.10
N PRO A 106 -0.11 23.09 -16.39
CA PRO A 106 -1.43 22.79 -15.85
C PRO A 106 -2.05 21.49 -16.40
N ARG A 107 -1.43 20.86 -17.41
CA ARG A 107 -1.86 19.56 -17.97
C ARG A 107 -1.10 18.38 -17.38
N ASP A 108 -0.15 18.64 -16.48
CA ASP A 108 0.56 17.60 -15.73
C ASP A 108 -0.07 17.42 -14.35
N ARG A 109 0.36 16.41 -13.60
CA ARG A 109 -0.15 16.20 -12.25
C ARG A 109 0.20 17.39 -11.34
N PRO A 110 -0.71 17.80 -10.44
CA PRO A 110 -0.39 18.77 -9.40
C PRO A 110 0.69 18.25 -8.44
N TYR A 111 1.42 19.17 -7.82
CA TYR A 111 2.12 18.85 -6.58
C TYR A 111 1.11 18.45 -5.50
N ALA A 112 1.45 17.44 -4.71
CA ALA A 112 0.68 17.05 -3.53
C ALA A 112 1.58 16.38 -2.49
N GLY A 113 1.51 16.86 -1.26
CA GLY A 113 1.89 16.09 -0.08
C GLY A 113 0.64 15.47 0.54
N VAL A 114 0.72 14.21 0.94
CA VAL A 114 -0.34 13.49 1.64
C VAL A 114 0.24 12.92 2.92
N LEU A 115 -0.42 13.17 4.06
CA LEU A 115 -0.06 12.61 5.36
C LEU A 115 -1.26 11.83 5.91
N LEU A 116 -1.06 10.57 6.24
CA LEU A 116 -2.11 9.67 6.73
C LEU A 116 -1.66 8.93 7.99
N LEU A 117 -2.51 8.95 9.01
CA LEU A 117 -2.54 7.98 10.08
C LEU A 117 -3.46 6.82 9.64
N ASN A 118 -2.89 5.64 9.47
CA ASN A 118 -3.61 4.42 9.09
C ASN A 118 -3.81 3.55 10.33
N THR A 119 -5.00 3.00 10.48
CA THR A 119 -5.29 1.90 11.41
C THR A 119 -5.91 0.75 10.64
N ALA A 120 -5.54 -0.49 10.98
CA ALA A 120 -6.15 -1.66 10.36
C ALA A 120 -6.29 -2.84 11.31
N LEU A 121 -7.35 -3.61 11.09
CA LEU A 121 -7.47 -4.98 11.57
C LEU A 121 -6.93 -5.91 10.49
N ILE A 122 -5.94 -6.72 10.85
CA ILE A 122 -5.42 -7.82 10.04
C ILE A 122 -5.98 -9.11 10.64
N GLN A 123 -6.57 -9.96 9.81
CA GLN A 123 -7.10 -11.25 10.23
C GLN A 123 -6.60 -12.39 9.34
N ASP A 124 -5.90 -13.33 9.96
CA ASP A 124 -5.21 -14.42 9.27
C ASP A 124 -5.86 -15.78 9.56
N THR A 125 -5.97 -16.56 8.49
CA THR A 125 -6.02 -18.03 8.53
C THR A 125 -4.77 -18.56 7.83
N GLU A 126 -4.58 -19.88 7.80
CA GLU A 126 -3.48 -20.48 7.04
C GLU A 126 -3.51 -20.16 5.54
N THR A 127 -4.69 -19.88 5.01
CA THR A 127 -4.91 -19.73 3.56
C THR A 127 -5.44 -18.36 3.16
N THR A 128 -5.75 -17.48 4.10
CA THR A 128 -6.24 -16.13 3.78
C THR A 128 -5.74 -15.09 4.76
N ARG A 129 -5.47 -13.89 4.24
CA ARG A 129 -5.30 -12.66 5.01
C ARG A 129 -6.39 -11.69 4.61
N SER A 130 -7.14 -11.21 5.58
CA SER A 130 -8.13 -10.13 5.40
C SER A 130 -7.66 -8.88 6.12
N VAL A 131 -7.82 -7.73 5.50
CA VAL A 131 -7.47 -6.42 6.08
C VAL A 131 -8.70 -5.54 6.03
N PHE A 132 -9.05 -4.91 7.14
CA PHE A 132 -10.02 -3.81 7.19
C PHE A 132 -9.36 -2.60 7.81
N GLY A 133 -9.26 -1.50 7.06
CA GLY A 133 -8.52 -0.31 7.45
C GLY A 133 -9.35 0.96 7.43
N ALA A 134 -8.99 1.89 8.31
CA ALA A 134 -9.43 3.27 8.32
C ALA A 134 -8.22 4.20 8.34
N SER A 135 -8.22 5.23 7.50
CA SER A 135 -7.16 6.25 7.47
C SER A 135 -7.73 7.63 7.72
N PHE A 136 -6.96 8.45 8.42
CA PHE A 136 -7.29 9.84 8.73
C PHE A 136 -6.07 10.71 8.45
N GLY A 137 -6.26 11.89 7.88
CA GLY A 137 -5.13 12.76 7.63
C GLY A 137 -5.47 13.97 6.78
N LEU A 138 -4.53 14.41 5.96
CA LEU A 138 -4.71 15.54 5.06
C LEU A 138 -3.87 15.44 3.79
N VAL A 139 -4.34 16.12 2.74
CA VAL A 139 -3.56 16.47 1.54
C VAL A 139 -3.33 17.98 1.54
N GLY A 140 -2.21 18.44 0.95
CA GLY A 140 -1.91 19.86 0.69
C GLY A 140 -0.73 20.41 1.51
N PRO A 141 -0.53 21.73 1.58
CA PRO A 141 0.63 22.32 2.25
C PRO A 141 0.80 21.91 3.72
N GLY A 142 -0.29 21.71 4.44
CA GLY A 142 -0.26 21.25 5.83
C GLY A 142 0.28 19.83 5.99
N ALA A 143 0.37 19.05 4.92
CA ALA A 143 1.01 17.75 4.92
C ALA A 143 2.55 17.86 4.84
N GLY A 144 3.14 19.05 4.67
CA GLY A 144 4.59 19.27 4.78
C GLY A 144 5.44 18.74 3.61
N GLY A 145 4.84 18.62 2.42
CA GLY A 145 5.51 18.02 1.26
C GLY A 145 6.71 18.82 0.77
N GLU A 146 6.59 20.15 0.71
CA GLU A 146 7.64 21.05 0.26
C GLU A 146 8.84 21.01 1.20
N GLU A 147 8.59 21.15 2.49
CA GLU A 147 9.61 21.24 3.53
C GLU A 147 10.45 19.96 3.60
N ILE A 148 9.81 18.79 3.46
CA ILE A 148 10.50 17.51 3.56
C ILE A 148 11.23 17.18 2.27
N GLN A 149 10.61 17.36 1.10
CA GLN A 149 11.29 17.10 -0.17
C GLN A 149 12.47 18.05 -0.36
N ASN A 150 12.25 19.37 -0.27
CA ASN A 150 13.33 20.33 -0.48
C ASN A 150 14.36 20.29 0.65
N GLY A 151 13.96 19.99 1.90
CA GLY A 151 14.89 19.78 3.00
C GLY A 151 15.79 18.56 2.79
N PHE A 152 15.26 17.46 2.24
CA PHE A 152 16.08 16.31 1.86
C PHE A 152 16.98 16.65 0.67
N HIS A 153 16.48 17.33 -0.37
CA HIS A 153 17.29 17.76 -1.51
C HIS A 153 18.45 18.65 -1.05
N ASP A 154 18.21 19.60 -0.14
CA ASP A 154 19.26 20.43 0.46
C ASP A 154 20.31 19.59 1.19
N LEU A 155 19.88 18.57 1.94
CA LEU A 155 20.76 17.69 2.71
C LEU A 155 21.69 16.87 1.82
N ILE A 156 21.20 16.38 0.68
CA ILE A 156 21.98 15.55 -0.25
C ILE A 156 22.62 16.35 -1.40
N GLY A 157 22.39 17.66 -1.46
CA GLY A 157 22.91 18.53 -2.51
C GLY A 157 22.20 18.41 -3.86
N ASP A 158 20.92 17.99 -3.86
CA ASP A 158 20.08 17.91 -5.05
C ASP A 158 19.30 19.22 -5.30
N THR A 159 18.70 19.33 -6.49
CA THR A 159 17.98 20.52 -6.94
C THR A 159 16.61 20.60 -6.30
N ARG A 160 16.27 21.74 -5.68
CA ARG A 160 14.93 21.98 -5.12
C ARG A 160 13.84 21.97 -6.19
N ALA A 161 12.67 21.44 -5.84
CA ALA A 161 11.44 21.58 -6.62
C ALA A 161 10.85 22.99 -6.43
N GLN A 162 10.55 23.67 -7.55
CA GLN A 162 10.20 25.09 -7.57
C GLN A 162 8.69 25.36 -7.61
N GLY A 163 7.87 24.32 -7.79
CA GLY A 163 6.44 24.45 -8.08
C GLY A 163 5.50 24.24 -6.89
N TRP A 164 6.01 23.98 -5.69
CA TRP A 164 5.21 23.63 -4.50
C TRP A 164 4.17 24.69 -4.10
N GLY A 165 4.40 25.96 -4.42
CA GLY A 165 3.40 27.02 -4.25
C GLY A 165 2.10 26.84 -5.06
N TYR A 166 2.07 25.90 -6.01
CA TYR A 166 0.91 25.57 -6.85
C TYR A 166 0.28 24.20 -6.52
N GLN A 167 0.64 23.59 -5.39
CA GLN A 167 0.12 22.29 -4.96
C GLN A 167 -1.39 22.29 -4.70
N ILE A 168 -1.97 21.09 -4.59
CA ILE A 168 -3.35 20.89 -4.12
C ILE A 168 -3.55 21.55 -2.74
N HIS A 169 -4.71 22.15 -2.49
CA HIS A 169 -4.97 22.84 -1.23
C HIS A 169 -5.23 21.88 -0.07
N ASN A 170 -5.16 22.40 1.15
CA ASN A 170 -5.47 21.63 2.35
C ASN A 170 -6.90 21.05 2.31
N GLN A 171 -6.99 19.73 2.48
CA GLN A 171 -8.26 19.04 2.69
C GLN A 171 -8.07 17.87 3.65
N PRO A 172 -8.93 17.73 4.69
CA PRO A 172 -8.92 16.56 5.54
C PRO A 172 -9.32 15.31 4.75
N LEU A 173 -8.66 14.21 5.06
CA LEU A 173 -8.87 12.91 4.44
C LEU A 173 -9.45 11.94 5.46
N ILE A 174 -10.43 11.17 5.01
CA ILE A 174 -10.89 9.94 5.64
C ILE A 174 -10.97 8.87 4.57
N GLN A 175 -10.48 7.67 4.85
CA GLN A 175 -10.44 6.57 3.89
C GLN A 175 -10.81 5.27 4.59
N PHE A 176 -11.57 4.42 3.91
CA PHE A 176 -11.81 3.04 4.33
C PHE A 176 -11.31 2.09 3.25
N LEU A 177 -10.74 0.97 3.70
CA LEU A 177 -10.21 -0.06 2.82
C LEU A 177 -10.61 -1.43 3.36
N ALA A 178 -11.00 -2.34 2.46
CA ALA A 178 -10.94 -3.76 2.75
C ALA A 178 -10.14 -4.49 1.68
N GLU A 179 -9.42 -5.51 2.12
CA GLU A 179 -8.67 -6.39 1.25
C GLU A 179 -8.84 -7.83 1.70
N ARG A 180 -8.85 -8.75 0.74
CA ARG A 180 -8.64 -10.16 1.00
C ARG A 180 -7.60 -10.72 0.04
N THR A 181 -6.64 -11.43 0.61
CA THR A 181 -5.61 -12.18 -0.11
C THR A 181 -5.80 -13.66 0.20
N TRP A 182 -5.80 -14.50 -0.83
CA TRP A 182 -5.89 -15.94 -0.71
C TRP A 182 -4.53 -16.55 -1.03
N ARG A 183 -4.12 -17.59 -0.31
CA ARG A 183 -2.90 -18.35 -0.56
C ARG A 183 -3.25 -19.68 -1.20
N PHE A 184 -2.66 -19.96 -2.35
CA PHE A 184 -2.76 -21.25 -3.04
C PHE A 184 -1.37 -21.85 -3.21
N PRO A 185 -0.99 -22.83 -2.38
CA PRO A 185 0.22 -23.61 -2.59
C PRO A 185 0.16 -24.31 -3.96
N LEU A 186 1.21 -24.16 -4.76
CA LEU A 186 1.33 -24.75 -6.10
C LEU A 186 2.20 -26.01 -6.09
N GLY A 187 3.07 -26.15 -5.09
CA GLY A 187 3.89 -27.34 -4.89
C GLY A 187 5.21 -27.01 -4.20
N GLU A 188 6.05 -28.03 -4.06
CA GLU A 188 7.39 -27.94 -3.51
C GLU A 188 8.33 -28.84 -4.33
N LEU A 189 9.54 -28.36 -4.62
CA LEU A 189 10.59 -29.15 -5.27
C LEU A 189 11.93 -28.89 -4.59
N GLY A 190 12.51 -29.93 -3.99
CA GLY A 190 13.84 -29.84 -3.37
C GLY A 190 13.93 -28.83 -2.23
N GLY A 191 12.87 -28.69 -1.43
CA GLY A 191 12.80 -27.73 -0.32
C GLY A 191 12.45 -26.30 -0.75
N VAL A 192 12.21 -26.05 -2.04
CA VAL A 192 11.72 -24.77 -2.56
C VAL A 192 10.23 -24.87 -2.82
N GLU A 193 9.46 -24.04 -2.13
CA GLU A 193 8.02 -23.92 -2.20
C GLU A 193 7.62 -22.94 -3.31
N PHE A 194 6.44 -23.16 -3.88
CA PHE A 194 5.80 -22.28 -4.86
C PHE A 194 4.38 -22.00 -4.41
N ASP A 195 3.96 -20.74 -4.43
CA ASP A 195 2.58 -20.38 -4.22
C ASP A 195 2.13 -19.21 -5.08
N THR A 196 0.82 -18.99 -5.09
CA THR A 196 0.23 -17.79 -5.63
C THR A 196 -0.73 -17.14 -4.63
N LEU A 197 -0.71 -15.82 -4.64
CA LEU A 197 -1.53 -14.96 -3.80
C LEU A 197 -2.46 -14.08 -4.65
N PRO A 198 -3.61 -14.58 -5.13
CA PRO A 198 -4.66 -13.73 -5.65
C PRO A 198 -5.17 -12.80 -4.55
N SER A 199 -5.50 -11.57 -4.91
CA SER A 199 -6.05 -10.59 -3.98
C SER A 199 -7.13 -9.73 -4.62
N ALA A 200 -8.00 -9.22 -3.77
CA ALA A 200 -9.02 -8.24 -4.14
C ALA A 200 -9.09 -7.15 -3.07
N THR A 201 -9.09 -5.90 -3.51
CA THR A 201 -9.05 -4.72 -2.63
C THR A 201 -10.12 -3.73 -3.07
N GLY A 202 -10.84 -3.16 -2.11
CA GLY A 202 -11.79 -2.08 -2.31
C GLY A 202 -11.47 -0.93 -1.37
N SER A 203 -11.49 0.29 -1.89
CA SER A 203 -11.15 1.49 -1.15
C SER A 203 -12.13 2.61 -1.47
N VAL A 204 -12.68 3.25 -0.44
CA VAL A 204 -13.62 4.37 -0.59
C VAL A 204 -13.40 5.46 0.46
N GLY A 205 -13.41 6.72 0.05
CA GLY A 205 -13.16 7.85 0.93
C GLY A 205 -12.90 9.17 0.23
N LEU A 206 -12.12 10.02 0.90
CA LEU A 206 -11.73 11.34 0.42
C LEU A 206 -10.29 11.36 -0.13
N TYR A 207 -9.55 10.26 -0.04
CA TYR A 207 -8.20 10.14 -0.62
C TYR A 207 -8.25 9.49 -2.00
N ARG A 208 -8.62 8.20 -2.08
CA ARG A 208 -8.68 7.45 -3.35
C ARG A 208 -9.81 6.41 -3.34
N ASP A 209 -10.67 6.46 -4.35
CA ASP A 209 -11.75 5.50 -4.59
C ASP A 209 -11.33 4.53 -5.69
N TYR A 210 -11.17 3.25 -5.37
CA TYR A 210 -10.81 2.25 -6.37
C TYR A 210 -11.22 0.83 -5.97
N ALA A 211 -11.35 -0.02 -6.99
CA ALA A 211 -11.37 -1.46 -6.85
C ALA A 211 -10.13 -2.04 -7.54
N GLN A 212 -9.47 -3.01 -6.92
CA GLN A 212 -8.25 -3.62 -7.40
C GLN A 212 -8.38 -5.14 -7.36
N LEU A 213 -7.90 -5.80 -8.41
CA LEU A 213 -7.67 -7.24 -8.44
C LEU A 213 -6.19 -7.48 -8.73
N GLY A 214 -5.60 -8.38 -7.96
CA GLY A 214 -4.17 -8.63 -7.99
C GLY A 214 -3.83 -10.11 -7.98
N LEU A 215 -2.64 -10.43 -8.47
CA LEU A 215 -2.07 -11.77 -8.44
C LEU A 215 -0.57 -11.68 -8.23
N GLN A 216 -0.07 -12.35 -7.20
CA GLN A 216 1.36 -12.50 -6.95
C GLN A 216 1.75 -13.98 -7.01
N PHE A 217 2.94 -14.26 -7.53
CA PHE A 217 3.59 -15.56 -7.48
C PHE A 217 4.82 -15.46 -6.58
N ARG A 218 5.10 -16.50 -5.81
CA ARG A 218 6.30 -16.58 -4.98
C ARG A 218 7.01 -17.92 -5.18
N LEU A 219 8.33 -17.86 -5.12
CA LEU A 219 9.18 -19.04 -4.98
C LEU A 219 10.18 -18.81 -3.84
N GLY A 220 10.37 -19.79 -2.97
CA GLY A 220 11.24 -19.61 -1.81
C GLY A 220 11.12 -20.70 -0.76
N GLN A 221 11.51 -20.40 0.46
CA GLN A 221 11.43 -21.30 1.61
C GLN A 221 10.76 -20.57 2.78
N GLY A 222 9.78 -21.22 3.40
CA GLY A 222 9.01 -20.64 4.51
C GLY A 222 7.92 -19.66 4.03
N LEU A 223 7.31 -19.90 2.86
CA LEU A 223 6.28 -19.04 2.25
C LEU A 223 5.04 -18.87 3.13
N GLN A 224 4.81 -19.77 4.08
CA GLN A 224 3.73 -19.63 5.08
C GLN A 224 3.94 -18.46 6.04
N SER A 225 5.17 -17.89 6.10
CA SER A 225 5.53 -16.86 7.06
C SER A 225 4.82 -15.52 6.88
N ASP A 226 4.37 -15.19 5.66
CA ASP A 226 3.60 -13.97 5.39
C ASP A 226 2.75 -14.08 4.11
N PHE A 227 1.98 -13.05 3.81
CA PHE A 227 1.21 -12.90 2.57
C PHE A 227 1.88 -11.92 1.58
N GLY A 228 3.22 -11.87 1.60
CA GLY A 228 4.02 -10.95 0.78
C GLY A 228 4.60 -9.76 1.57
N PRO A 229 5.42 -8.95 0.91
CA PRO A 229 6.07 -7.79 1.54
C PRO A 229 5.09 -6.64 1.75
N ALA A 230 5.40 -5.77 2.71
CA ALA A 230 4.64 -4.54 2.93
C ALA A 230 4.84 -3.55 1.78
N ARG A 231 3.79 -2.83 1.42
CA ARG A 231 3.74 -1.77 0.39
C ARG A 231 2.83 -0.64 0.83
N ILE A 232 3.21 0.60 0.51
CA ILE A 232 2.28 1.74 0.63
C ILE A 232 1.23 1.58 -0.48
N ARG A 233 -0.06 1.67 -0.10
CA ARG A 233 -1.18 1.39 -1.01
C ARG A 233 -1.47 2.59 -1.93
N PRO A 234 -1.97 2.38 -3.16
CA PRO A 234 -2.46 1.13 -3.78
C PRO A 234 -1.34 0.17 -4.22
N GLY A 235 -1.71 -0.97 -4.79
CA GLY A 235 -0.79 -2.03 -5.22
C GLY A 235 -0.85 -3.28 -4.34
N LEU A 236 -0.04 -4.28 -4.67
CA LEU A 236 0.02 -5.58 -3.99
C LEU A 236 0.82 -5.49 -2.67
N SER A 237 0.12 -5.43 -1.54
CA SER A 237 0.71 -5.35 -0.19
C SER A 237 0.36 -6.56 0.64
N GLY A 238 1.36 -7.23 1.22
CA GLY A 238 1.17 -8.32 2.16
C GLY A 238 0.97 -7.89 3.61
N SER A 239 0.95 -6.58 3.89
CA SER A 239 0.94 -5.97 5.24
C SER A 239 2.24 -6.18 6.06
N ASP A 240 2.28 -5.56 7.24
CA ASP A 240 3.41 -5.65 8.17
C ASP A 240 3.45 -6.98 8.94
N ALA A 241 2.34 -7.72 8.98
CA ALA A 241 2.25 -8.94 9.77
C ALA A 241 3.02 -10.08 9.11
N TYR A 242 3.92 -10.71 9.86
CA TYR A 242 4.57 -11.96 9.49
C TYR A 242 4.75 -12.82 10.74
N THR A 243 4.90 -14.13 10.58
CA THR A 243 5.28 -15.10 11.62
C THR A 243 6.34 -16.00 11.04
N GLN A 244 7.59 -15.92 11.50
CA GLN A 244 8.70 -16.66 10.90
C GLN A 244 8.51 -18.17 11.15
N THR A 245 8.38 -18.97 10.08
CA THR A 245 8.13 -20.42 10.19
C THR A 245 9.38 -21.28 10.11
N GLU A 246 10.49 -20.71 9.64
CA GLU A 246 11.78 -21.39 9.46
C GLU A 246 12.92 -20.54 10.04
N PRO A 247 14.10 -21.10 10.41
CA PRO A 247 15.22 -20.29 10.93
C PRO A 247 15.67 -19.18 9.97
N PHE A 248 15.59 -19.45 8.67
CA PHE A 248 15.81 -18.49 7.60
C PHE A 248 14.72 -18.66 6.55
N VAL A 249 13.95 -17.60 6.33
CA VAL A 249 12.89 -17.52 5.32
C VAL A 249 13.40 -16.64 4.19
N TRP A 250 13.16 -17.02 2.96
CA TRP A 250 13.43 -16.15 1.82
C TRP A 250 12.46 -16.46 0.69
N TYR A 251 12.14 -15.46 -0.12
CA TYR A 251 11.41 -15.68 -1.35
C TYR A 251 11.68 -14.61 -2.39
N LEU A 252 11.65 -15.02 -3.65
CA LEU A 252 11.47 -14.13 -4.79
C LEU A 252 9.98 -14.05 -5.10
N PHE A 253 9.54 -12.90 -5.58
CA PHE A 253 8.16 -12.72 -5.98
C PHE A 253 8.04 -11.86 -7.23
N ALA A 254 6.96 -12.09 -7.96
CA ALA A 254 6.52 -11.24 -9.06
C ALA A 254 4.99 -11.20 -9.07
N GLY A 255 4.40 -10.06 -9.39
CA GLY A 255 2.95 -9.91 -9.40
C GLY A 255 2.48 -8.76 -10.26
N ALA A 256 1.19 -8.74 -10.51
CA ALA A 256 0.53 -7.66 -11.20
C ALA A 256 -0.85 -7.40 -10.60
N ASP A 257 -1.29 -6.14 -10.63
CA ASP A 257 -2.66 -5.77 -10.31
C ASP A 257 -3.25 -4.81 -11.34
N GLY A 258 -4.59 -4.85 -11.44
CA GLY A 258 -5.39 -3.93 -12.23
C GLY A 258 -6.36 -3.19 -11.33
N GLN A 259 -6.45 -1.87 -11.53
CA GLN A 259 -7.21 -0.94 -10.70
C GLN A 259 -8.24 -0.19 -11.54
N ALA A 260 -9.49 -0.21 -11.06
CA ALA A 260 -10.59 0.63 -11.53
C ALA A 260 -10.67 1.87 -10.63
N VAL A 261 -10.08 2.99 -11.06
CA VAL A 261 -9.96 4.23 -10.27
C VAL A 261 -11.13 5.17 -10.57
N GLY A 262 -11.88 5.50 -9.53
CA GLY A 262 -13.03 6.41 -9.61
C GLY A 262 -12.72 7.84 -9.14
N TYR A 263 -11.78 7.98 -8.21
CA TYR A 263 -11.37 9.26 -7.65
C TYR A 263 -9.97 9.11 -7.06
N ASP A 264 -9.13 10.12 -7.26
CA ASP A 264 -7.82 10.26 -6.61
C ASP A 264 -7.62 11.75 -6.34
N VAL A 265 -7.59 12.17 -5.06
CA VAL A 265 -7.47 13.58 -4.70
C VAL A 265 -6.20 14.23 -5.27
N THR A 266 -5.12 13.44 -5.47
CA THR A 266 -3.83 13.93 -5.98
C THR A 266 -3.88 14.26 -7.47
N LEU A 267 -4.90 13.77 -8.19
CA LEU A 267 -5.12 14.04 -9.61
C LEU A 267 -6.39 14.87 -9.82
N ASN A 268 -7.49 14.52 -9.17
CA ASN A 268 -8.78 15.20 -9.29
C ASN A 268 -8.84 16.54 -8.55
N GLY A 269 -7.93 16.79 -7.62
CA GLY A 269 -7.95 17.97 -6.76
C GLY A 269 -8.97 17.87 -5.62
N ASN A 270 -9.12 18.98 -4.90
CA ASN A 270 -9.98 19.08 -3.73
C ASN A 270 -11.48 18.89 -4.08
N LEU A 271 -12.22 18.27 -3.17
CA LEU A 271 -13.68 18.08 -3.29
C LEU A 271 -14.46 19.30 -2.79
N PHE A 272 -13.92 20.01 -1.79
CA PHE A 272 -14.61 21.09 -1.09
C PHE A 272 -14.12 22.49 -1.51
N SER A 273 -13.16 22.56 -2.41
CA SER A 273 -12.62 23.79 -2.97
C SER A 273 -12.10 23.53 -4.38
N SER A 274 -11.95 24.59 -5.19
CA SER A 274 -11.27 24.47 -6.47
C SER A 274 -9.75 24.43 -6.27
N SER A 275 -9.08 23.52 -6.94
CA SER A 275 -7.61 23.41 -6.95
C SER A 275 -7.12 22.95 -8.31
N ARG A 276 -5.79 22.85 -8.47
CA ARG A 276 -5.20 22.16 -9.60
C ARG A 276 -5.69 20.71 -9.67
N HIS A 277 -5.87 20.24 -10.89
CA HIS A 277 -6.30 18.89 -11.21
C HIS A 277 -5.86 18.51 -12.63
N VAL A 278 -5.81 17.21 -12.89
CA VAL A 278 -5.62 16.62 -14.21
C VAL A 278 -6.59 15.44 -14.36
N ALA A 279 -7.00 15.13 -15.58
CA ALA A 279 -7.95 14.05 -15.82
C ALA A 279 -7.30 12.68 -15.56
N PRO A 280 -7.75 11.90 -14.56
CA PRO A 280 -7.16 10.60 -14.26
C PRO A 280 -7.51 9.55 -15.32
N GLN A 281 -6.63 8.57 -15.49
CA GLN A 281 -6.92 7.32 -16.20
C GLN A 281 -7.75 6.43 -15.27
N PRO A 282 -8.94 5.99 -15.70
CA PRO A 282 -9.80 5.15 -14.86
C PRO A 282 -9.28 3.71 -14.72
N TRP A 283 -8.38 3.29 -15.60
CA TRP A 283 -7.77 1.97 -15.60
C TRP A 283 -6.28 2.12 -15.44
N GLN A 284 -5.76 1.59 -14.33
CA GLN A 284 -4.35 1.61 -14.01
C GLN A 284 -3.89 0.20 -13.70
N ALA A 285 -2.62 -0.09 -13.91
CA ALA A 285 -2.03 -1.36 -13.53
C ALA A 285 -0.62 -1.15 -12.95
N GLU A 286 -0.26 -2.01 -12.02
CA GLU A 286 1.11 -2.12 -11.51
C GLU A 286 1.63 -3.54 -11.77
N PHE A 287 2.93 -3.60 -12.06
CA PHE A 287 3.72 -4.83 -12.07
C PHE A 287 4.79 -4.67 -11.01
N GLN A 288 4.99 -5.69 -10.18
CA GLN A 288 6.01 -5.68 -9.16
C GLN A 288 6.85 -6.93 -9.16
N GLY A 289 8.10 -6.81 -8.76
CA GLY A 289 8.98 -7.93 -8.52
C GLY A 289 10.03 -7.61 -7.48
N GLY A 290 10.51 -8.62 -6.77
CA GLY A 290 11.46 -8.37 -5.69
C GLY A 290 11.85 -9.59 -4.89
N VAL A 291 12.44 -9.32 -3.73
CA VAL A 291 12.94 -10.31 -2.80
C VAL A 291 12.55 -9.93 -1.38
N ALA A 292 12.24 -10.93 -0.55
CA ALA A 292 12.12 -10.77 0.88
C ALA A 292 12.91 -11.85 1.62
N MET A 293 13.40 -11.50 2.80
CA MET A 293 14.15 -12.40 3.69
C MET A 293 13.70 -12.17 5.14
N MET A 294 13.67 -13.23 5.94
CA MET A 294 13.42 -13.14 7.37
C MET A 294 14.40 -14.02 8.16
N ALA A 295 14.97 -13.44 9.20
CA ALA A 295 15.87 -14.13 10.12
C ALA A 295 15.90 -13.40 11.46
N TRP A 296 15.99 -14.15 12.56
CA TRP A 296 16.17 -13.59 13.91
C TRP A 296 15.14 -12.50 14.29
N GLY A 297 13.89 -12.64 13.84
CA GLY A 297 12.84 -11.65 14.11
C GLY A 297 12.93 -10.39 13.26
N TRP A 298 13.76 -10.38 12.21
CA TRP A 298 13.79 -9.32 11.21
C TRP A 298 13.13 -9.79 9.92
N ARG A 299 12.48 -8.87 9.19
CA ARG A 299 12.06 -9.04 7.80
C ARG A 299 12.58 -7.87 6.97
N LEU A 300 13.25 -8.20 5.87
CA LEU A 300 13.79 -7.25 4.91
C LEU A 300 13.13 -7.51 3.57
N SER A 301 12.67 -6.48 2.88
CA SER A 301 12.13 -6.63 1.53
C SER A 301 12.53 -5.48 0.62
N PHE A 302 12.83 -5.85 -0.63
CA PHE A 302 13.00 -4.93 -1.74
C PHE A 302 11.95 -5.27 -2.81
N THR A 303 11.27 -4.24 -3.30
CA THR A 303 10.26 -4.36 -4.37
C THR A 303 10.50 -3.29 -5.42
N HIS A 304 10.70 -3.71 -6.67
CA HIS A 304 10.68 -2.83 -7.84
C HIS A 304 9.28 -2.81 -8.44
N VAL A 305 8.76 -1.63 -8.78
CA VAL A 305 7.41 -1.45 -9.32
C VAL A 305 7.42 -0.65 -10.61
N ILE A 306 6.63 -1.12 -11.58
CA ILE A 306 6.34 -0.47 -12.84
C ILE A 306 4.83 -0.20 -12.89
N ARG A 307 4.45 1.06 -13.08
CA ARG A 307 3.07 1.54 -13.13
C ARG A 307 2.73 2.07 -14.52
N THR A 308 1.51 1.79 -14.98
CA THR A 308 0.92 2.43 -16.16
C THR A 308 0.69 3.93 -15.92
N GLN A 309 0.21 4.63 -16.95
CA GLN A 309 -0.18 6.03 -16.79
C GLN A 309 -1.38 6.17 -15.84
N GLU A 310 -1.31 7.14 -14.93
CA GLU A 310 -2.36 7.47 -13.95
C GLU A 310 -3.29 8.59 -14.44
N PHE A 311 -2.88 9.36 -15.47
CA PHE A 311 -3.66 10.46 -16.03
C PHE A 311 -3.47 10.62 -17.56
N PHE A 312 -4.43 11.28 -18.20
CA PHE A 312 -4.38 11.53 -19.64
C PHE A 312 -3.23 12.48 -19.98
N HIS A 313 -2.49 12.18 -21.06
CA HIS A 313 -1.32 12.93 -21.51
C HIS A 313 -0.09 12.88 -20.58
N GLN A 314 -0.04 11.90 -19.66
CA GLN A 314 1.17 11.62 -18.88
C GLN A 314 2.36 11.33 -19.82
N ARG A 315 3.51 11.90 -19.49
CA ARG A 315 4.74 11.85 -20.29
C ARG A 315 5.73 10.86 -19.69
N GLY A 316 6.77 10.51 -20.44
CA GLY A 316 7.89 9.70 -19.91
C GLY A 316 7.69 8.18 -19.89
N GLY A 317 6.59 7.66 -20.48
CA GLY A 317 6.35 6.22 -20.59
C GLY A 317 5.76 5.63 -19.32
N TYR A 318 6.10 4.36 -19.03
CA TYR A 318 5.80 3.75 -17.73
C TYR A 318 6.55 4.46 -16.62
N PHE A 319 5.90 4.58 -15.47
CA PHE A 319 6.51 5.14 -14.27
C PHE A 319 7.00 4.01 -13.39
N ASN A 320 8.08 4.19 -12.64
CA ASN A 320 8.62 3.13 -11.80
C ASN A 320 9.30 3.70 -10.56
N PHE A 321 9.30 2.91 -9.50
CA PHE A 321 9.88 3.25 -8.21
C PHE A 321 10.22 1.98 -7.43
N ASP A 322 11.05 2.13 -6.42
CA ASP A 322 11.48 1.03 -5.57
C ASP A 322 10.97 1.23 -4.15
N SER A 323 10.72 0.12 -3.45
CA SER A 323 10.32 0.08 -2.05
C SER A 323 11.30 -0.75 -1.26
N LEU A 324 11.83 -0.18 -0.18
CA LEU A 324 12.61 -0.86 0.84
C LEU A 324 11.83 -0.86 2.14
N ALA A 325 11.65 -2.04 2.73
CA ALA A 325 11.03 -2.16 4.05
C ALA A 325 11.89 -3.01 4.98
N VAL A 326 11.98 -2.56 6.22
CA VAL A 326 12.62 -3.27 7.32
C VAL A 326 11.61 -3.38 8.45
N SER A 327 11.29 -4.62 8.82
CA SER A 327 10.46 -4.92 9.97
C SER A 327 11.26 -5.67 11.02
N ALA A 328 10.99 -5.42 12.30
CA ALA A 328 11.63 -6.10 13.42
C ALA A 328 10.60 -6.46 14.49
N LYS A 329 10.83 -7.60 15.14
CA LYS A 329 10.05 -8.15 16.26
C LYS A 329 10.86 -8.12 17.54
N PHE A 330 10.28 -7.54 18.58
CA PHE A 330 10.82 -7.48 19.94
C PHE A 330 9.76 -6.95 20.91
#